data_AF-S4PVT1-F1
#
_entry.id   AF-S4PVT1-F1
#
_cell.length_a   1.000
_cell.length_b   1.000
_cell.length_c   1.000
_cell.angle_alpha   90.00
_cell.angle_beta   90.00
_cell.angle_gamma   90.00
#
_symmetry.space_group_name_H-M   'P 1'
#
loop_
_entity.id
_entity.type
_entity.pdbx_description
1 polymer ?
#
loop_
_entity_poly.entity_id
_entity_poly.type
_entity_poly.pdbx_seq_one_letter_code
_entity_poly.pdbx_strand_id
1 'polypeptide(L)'
;MKKLTDECCGCEEGIRLLQFLCWEHAGWSRMALAELLWQMAYAFCHELRRHADALTALLLMEDSWQNHRIHNAIKGVSEDRPGLLETALRARGHYQKRAYACVKLVVNVMCRTPLAVRAVHTQPDARRRWRQLLAWLQDELDRYGPGGYTSYGTWSPPSISNESSSGYFLERSNSARKTLEKAYQLCPEEDEEEEESR
;
A
#
# COMPACT_ATOMS: atom_id res chain seq x y z
N MET A 1 -8.79 10.77 -18.29
CA MET A 1 -7.94 9.96 -17.39
C MET A 1 -8.58 8.62 -17.03
N LYS A 2 -9.80 8.57 -16.50
CA LYS A 2 -10.45 7.32 -16.07
C LYS A 2 -10.33 6.14 -17.07
N LYS A 3 -10.62 6.38 -18.36
CA LYS A 3 -10.42 5.36 -19.41
C LYS A 3 -8.96 4.88 -19.54
N LEU A 4 -7.99 5.78 -19.43
CA LEU A 4 -6.57 5.45 -19.50
C LEU A 4 -6.15 4.59 -18.29
N THR A 5 -6.61 4.90 -17.08
CA THR A 5 -6.32 4.04 -15.91
C THR A 5 -7.04 2.70 -15.95
N ASP A 6 -8.27 2.66 -16.46
CA ASP A 6 -9.04 1.41 -16.55
C ASP A 6 -8.46 0.47 -17.63
N GLU A 7 -8.03 1.01 -18.77
CA GLU A 7 -7.51 0.23 -19.91
C GLU A 7 -6.00 -0.02 -19.84
N CYS A 8 -5.20 0.91 -19.30
CA CYS A 8 -3.73 0.82 -19.33
C CYS A 8 -3.10 0.19 -18.09
N CYS A 9 -3.80 0.10 -16.94
CA CYS A 9 -3.19 -0.43 -15.71
C CYS A 9 -3.05 -1.96 -15.68
N GLY A 10 -3.28 -2.68 -16.78
CA GLY A 10 -3.24 -4.14 -16.85
C GLY A 10 -2.08 -4.76 -17.65
N CYS A 11 -1.28 -3.93 -18.34
CA CYS A 11 -0.15 -4.39 -19.14
C CYS A 11 1.05 -3.45 -19.02
N GLU A 12 2.23 -3.94 -19.42
CA GLU A 12 3.48 -3.20 -19.30
C GLU A 12 3.50 -1.95 -20.20
N GLU A 13 2.97 -2.06 -21.42
CA GLU A 13 2.88 -0.95 -22.37
C GLU A 13 2.02 0.20 -21.82
N GLY A 14 0.92 -0.14 -21.15
CA GLY A 14 0.03 0.83 -20.56
C GLY A 14 0.67 1.59 -19.38
N ILE A 15 1.45 0.89 -18.55
CA ILE A 15 2.24 1.52 -17.49
C ILE A 15 3.32 2.43 -18.09
N ARG A 16 4.03 2.00 -19.13
CA ARG A 16 5.04 2.83 -19.81
C ARG A 16 4.43 4.10 -20.42
N LEU A 17 3.26 3.98 -21.05
CA LEU A 17 2.52 5.14 -21.57
C LEU A 17 2.14 6.12 -20.45
N LEU A 18 1.66 5.61 -19.31
CA LEU A 18 1.34 6.44 -18.15
C LEU A 18 2.58 7.20 -17.65
N GLN A 19 3.72 6.51 -17.52
CA GLN A 19 4.98 7.13 -17.11
C GLN A 19 5.43 8.20 -18.11
N PHE A 20 5.35 7.92 -19.40
CA PHE A 20 5.67 8.89 -20.45
C PHE A 20 4.82 10.17 -20.34
N LEU A 21 3.50 10.04 -20.15
CA LEU A 21 2.61 11.19 -20.01
C LEU A 21 2.86 11.99 -18.72
N CYS A 22 3.34 11.35 -17.67
CA CYS A 22 3.56 11.98 -16.37
C CYS A 22 4.96 12.57 -16.20
N TRP A 23 5.93 12.16 -17.02
CA TRP A 23 7.34 12.54 -16.90
C TRP A 23 7.50 14.06 -17.02
N GLU A 24 8.07 14.68 -15.99
CA GLU A 24 8.24 16.14 -15.91
C GLU A 24 6.93 16.96 -16.11
N HIS A 25 5.77 16.33 -15.88
CA HIS A 25 4.48 16.95 -16.14
C HIS A 25 3.54 16.89 -14.92
N ALA A 26 3.49 17.98 -14.17
CA ALA A 26 2.71 18.11 -12.92
C ALA A 26 1.22 17.77 -13.07
N GLY A 27 0.57 18.30 -14.12
CA GLY A 27 -0.87 18.12 -14.35
C GLY A 27 -1.26 16.65 -14.54
N TRP A 28 -0.61 15.99 -15.51
CA TRP A 28 -0.75 14.55 -15.74
C TRP A 28 -0.39 13.72 -14.50
N SER A 29 0.74 14.01 -13.83
CA SER A 29 1.13 13.33 -12.59
C SER A 29 0.03 13.41 -11.51
N ARG A 30 -0.54 14.60 -11.28
CA ARG A 30 -1.62 14.80 -10.30
C ARG A 30 -2.89 14.04 -10.68
N MET A 31 -3.30 14.11 -11.94
CA MET A 31 -4.51 13.43 -12.42
C MET A 31 -4.36 11.90 -12.35
N ALA A 32 -3.22 11.37 -12.79
CA ALA A 32 -2.90 9.95 -12.72
C ALA A 32 -2.90 9.45 -11.28
N LEU A 33 -2.24 10.18 -10.37
CA LEU A 33 -2.18 9.84 -8.96
C LEU A 33 -3.57 9.84 -8.31
N ALA A 34 -4.38 10.89 -8.55
CA ALA A 34 -5.72 10.99 -7.97
C ALA A 34 -6.65 9.87 -8.44
N GLU A 35 -6.53 9.45 -9.70
CA GLU A 35 -7.32 8.35 -10.25
C GLU A 35 -6.84 6.99 -9.72
N LEU A 36 -5.54 6.75 -9.64
CA LEU A 36 -5.00 5.51 -9.07
C LEU A 36 -5.32 5.36 -7.58
N LEU A 37 -5.26 6.44 -6.79
CA LEU A 37 -5.70 6.41 -5.39
C LEU A 37 -7.20 6.09 -5.27
N TRP A 38 -8.03 6.61 -6.18
CA TRP A 38 -9.45 6.26 -6.23
C TRP A 38 -9.65 4.76 -6.51
N GLN A 39 -8.92 4.21 -7.48
CA GLN A 39 -8.97 2.78 -7.78
C GLN A 39 -8.51 1.93 -6.59
N MET A 40 -7.45 2.34 -5.88
CA MET A 40 -7.02 1.66 -4.65
C MET A 40 -8.10 1.67 -3.56
N ALA A 41 -8.91 2.74 -3.49
CA ALA A 41 -9.99 2.85 -2.51
C ALA A 41 -11.25 2.06 -2.87
N TYR A 42 -11.58 1.92 -4.16
CA TYR A 42 -12.91 1.46 -4.59
C TYR A 42 -12.93 0.30 -5.59
N ALA A 43 -11.84 -0.02 -6.27
CA ALA A 43 -11.82 -1.14 -7.23
C ALA A 43 -12.14 -2.48 -6.56
N PHE A 44 -12.60 -3.43 -7.38
CA PHE A 44 -12.82 -4.79 -6.94
C PHE A 44 -11.49 -5.46 -6.54
N CYS A 45 -11.54 -6.37 -5.57
CA CYS A 45 -10.32 -6.97 -5.01
C CYS A 45 -9.42 -7.64 -6.06
N HIS A 46 -10.00 -8.27 -7.08
CA HIS A 46 -9.25 -8.93 -8.16
C HIS A 46 -8.56 -7.95 -9.12
N GLU A 47 -8.93 -6.67 -9.10
CA GLU A 47 -8.34 -5.63 -9.94
C GLU A 47 -7.28 -4.81 -9.19
N LEU A 48 -7.27 -4.85 -7.85
CA LEU A 48 -6.37 -4.04 -7.03
C LEU A 48 -4.89 -4.16 -7.41
N ARG A 49 -4.44 -5.37 -7.78
CA ARG A 49 -3.04 -5.62 -8.15
C ARG A 49 -2.60 -4.73 -9.30
N ARG A 50 -3.39 -4.65 -10.35
CA ARG A 50 -3.06 -3.91 -11.57
C ARG A 50 -2.91 -2.40 -11.29
N HIS A 51 -3.76 -1.88 -10.40
CA HIS A 51 -3.71 -0.48 -9.96
C HIS A 51 -2.55 -0.22 -9.00
N ALA A 52 -2.23 -1.18 -8.12
CA ALA A 52 -1.08 -1.09 -7.23
C ALA A 52 0.24 -1.09 -8.01
N ASP A 53 0.35 -1.91 -9.06
CA ASP A 53 1.52 -1.98 -9.93
C ASP A 53 1.71 -0.67 -10.71
N ALA A 54 0.64 -0.14 -11.32
CA ALA A 54 0.67 1.16 -12.00
C ALA A 54 1.02 2.33 -11.06
N LEU A 55 0.44 2.35 -9.85
CA LEU A 55 0.78 3.36 -8.84
C LEU A 55 2.23 3.24 -8.38
N THR A 56 2.73 2.03 -8.14
CA THR A 56 4.13 1.81 -7.81
C THR A 56 5.06 2.37 -8.90
N ALA A 57 4.76 2.10 -10.16
CA ALA A 57 5.54 2.59 -11.30
C ALA A 57 5.53 4.12 -11.38
N LEU A 58 4.38 4.76 -11.12
CA LEU A 58 4.24 6.22 -11.08
C LEU A 58 5.04 6.85 -9.93
N LEU A 59 5.04 6.24 -8.74
CA LEU A 59 5.75 6.75 -7.57
C LEU A 59 7.27 6.63 -7.66
N LEU A 60 7.76 5.70 -8.49
CA LEU A 60 9.18 5.41 -8.65
C LEU A 60 9.81 6.06 -9.88
N MET A 61 9.07 6.87 -10.63
CA MET A 61 9.64 7.74 -11.65
C MET A 61 10.61 8.74 -11.02
N GLU A 62 11.87 8.72 -11.44
CA GLU A 62 12.97 9.57 -10.95
C GLU A 62 13.03 10.89 -11.73
N ASP A 63 11.97 11.68 -11.60
CA ASP A 63 11.88 13.04 -12.17
C ASP A 63 11.71 14.08 -11.04
N SER A 64 11.63 15.37 -11.41
CA SER A 64 11.49 16.48 -10.47
C SER A 64 10.22 16.43 -9.59
N TRP A 65 9.24 15.59 -9.95
CA TRP A 65 7.95 15.47 -9.28
C TRP A 65 7.82 14.23 -8.38
N GLN A 66 8.87 13.38 -8.30
CA GLN A 66 8.83 12.13 -7.52
C GLN A 66 8.41 12.35 -6.06
N ASN A 67 9.06 13.31 -5.38
CA ASN A 67 8.79 13.59 -3.98
C ASN A 67 7.33 14.03 -3.76
N HIS A 68 6.81 14.89 -4.64
CA HIS A 68 5.41 15.33 -4.59
C HIS A 68 4.43 14.18 -4.80
N ARG A 69 4.72 13.27 -5.74
CA ARG A 69 3.88 12.08 -5.99
C ARG A 69 3.85 11.17 -4.76
N ILE A 70 5.01 10.87 -4.17
CA ILE A 70 5.12 10.04 -2.96
C ILE A 70 4.38 10.68 -1.78
N HIS A 71 4.62 11.97 -1.51
CA HIS A 71 3.98 12.68 -0.42
C HIS A 71 2.44 12.64 -0.53
N ASN A 72 1.92 12.96 -1.71
CA ASN A 72 0.47 12.93 -1.98
C ASN A 72 -0.11 11.51 -1.97
N ALA A 73 0.66 10.48 -2.32
CA ALA A 73 0.20 9.09 -2.22
C ALA A 73 0.02 8.66 -0.76
N ILE A 74 0.90 9.11 0.14
CA ILE A 74 0.81 8.80 1.57
C ILE A 74 -0.32 9.61 2.24
N LYS A 75 -0.38 10.92 1.98
CA LYS A 75 -1.32 11.84 2.65
C LYS A 75 -2.71 11.89 2.00
N GLY A 76 -2.77 11.79 0.68
CA GLY A 76 -3.95 12.09 -0.13
C GLY A 76 -3.80 13.39 -0.92
N VAL A 77 -4.61 13.53 -1.98
CA VAL A 77 -4.59 14.68 -2.90
C VAL A 77 -5.67 15.71 -2.53
N SER A 78 -6.76 15.27 -1.91
CA SER A 78 -7.88 16.08 -1.40
C SER A 78 -8.69 15.25 -0.39
N GLU A 79 -9.71 15.86 0.23
CA GLU A 79 -10.62 15.14 1.15
C GLU A 79 -11.32 13.95 0.47
N ASP A 80 -11.73 14.12 -0.79
CA ASP A 80 -12.37 13.08 -1.61
C ASP A 80 -11.38 12.08 -2.25
N ARG A 81 -10.07 12.31 -2.06
CA ARG A 81 -8.99 11.49 -2.61
C ARG A 81 -8.00 11.15 -1.49
N PRO A 82 -8.40 10.26 -0.55
CA PRO A 82 -7.57 9.88 0.58
C PRO A 82 -6.28 9.19 0.13
N GLY A 83 -5.22 9.35 0.92
CA GLY A 83 -3.97 8.63 0.69
C GLY A 83 -4.06 7.14 1.02
N LEU A 84 -2.99 6.41 0.73
CA LEU A 84 -2.90 4.96 0.96
C LEU A 84 -3.08 4.57 2.42
N LEU A 85 -2.51 5.34 3.36
CA LEU A 85 -2.62 5.04 4.79
C LEU A 85 -4.06 5.14 5.28
N GLU A 86 -4.77 6.19 4.85
CA GLU A 86 -6.17 6.38 5.20
C GLU A 86 -7.09 5.36 4.55
N THR A 87 -6.85 5.09 3.27
CA THR A 87 -7.56 4.05 2.52
C THR A 87 -7.42 2.69 3.22
N ALA A 88 -6.22 2.34 3.66
CA ALA A 88 -5.98 1.11 4.39
C ALA A 88 -6.71 1.06 5.74
N LEU A 89 -6.65 2.15 6.52
CA LEU A 89 -7.32 2.23 7.82
C LEU A 89 -8.84 2.13 7.71
N ARG A 90 -9.45 2.73 6.68
CA ARG A 90 -10.88 2.61 6.41
C ARG A 90 -11.27 1.19 5.99
N ALA A 91 -10.39 0.49 5.27
CA ALA A 91 -10.64 -0.84 4.72
C ALA A 91 -10.43 -1.99 5.73
N ARG A 92 -9.59 -1.80 6.76
CA ARG A 92 -9.09 -2.89 7.62
C ARG A 92 -10.12 -3.76 8.33
N GLY A 93 -11.35 -3.27 8.54
CA GLY A 93 -12.42 -4.01 9.21
C GLY A 93 -13.26 -4.93 8.30
N HIS A 94 -13.39 -4.58 7.01
CA HIS A 94 -14.33 -5.25 6.10
C HIS A 94 -13.71 -5.64 4.75
N TYR A 95 -12.61 -5.00 4.37
CA TYR A 95 -11.89 -5.17 3.10
C TYR A 95 -10.39 -5.35 3.38
N GLN A 96 -10.05 -6.33 4.21
CA GLN A 96 -8.68 -6.55 4.70
C GLN A 96 -7.66 -6.72 3.56
N LYS A 97 -8.02 -7.34 2.43
CA LYS A 97 -7.11 -7.44 1.28
C LYS A 97 -6.78 -6.08 0.67
N ARG A 98 -7.72 -5.14 0.64
CA ARG A 98 -7.46 -3.76 0.20
C ARG A 98 -6.53 -3.04 1.17
N ALA A 99 -6.77 -3.19 2.47
CA ALA A 99 -5.90 -2.64 3.49
C ALA A 99 -4.47 -3.19 3.35
N TYR A 100 -4.34 -4.49 3.20
CA TYR A 100 -3.06 -5.15 2.95
C TYR A 100 -2.40 -4.72 1.63
N ALA A 101 -3.15 -4.59 0.54
CA ALA A 101 -2.60 -4.13 -0.75
C ALA A 101 -1.99 -2.72 -0.62
N CYS A 102 -2.65 -1.82 0.10
CA CYS A 102 -2.12 -0.49 0.40
C CYS A 102 -0.83 -0.56 1.24
N VAL A 103 -0.82 -1.38 2.32
CA VAL A 103 0.37 -1.58 3.16
C VAL A 103 1.53 -2.15 2.33
N LYS A 104 1.27 -3.21 1.56
CA LYS A 104 2.26 -3.87 0.70
C LYS A 104 2.86 -2.91 -0.32
N LEU A 105 2.04 -2.05 -0.93
CA LEU A 105 2.50 -1.01 -1.86
C LEU A 105 3.42 -0.01 -1.15
N VAL A 106 3.03 0.51 0.01
CA VAL A 106 3.86 1.45 0.79
C VAL A 106 5.20 0.81 1.17
N VAL A 107 5.21 -0.42 1.68
CA VAL A 107 6.45 -1.18 1.96
C VAL A 107 7.32 -1.29 0.71
N ASN A 108 6.72 -1.67 -0.43
CA ASN A 108 7.45 -1.86 -1.68
C ASN A 108 8.15 -0.57 -2.14
N VAL A 109 7.47 0.58 -2.07
CA VAL A 109 8.06 1.87 -2.45
C VAL A 109 9.14 2.30 -1.45
N MET A 110 8.93 2.11 -0.14
CA MET A 110 9.95 2.40 0.88
C MET A 110 11.22 1.57 0.71
N CYS A 111 11.11 0.30 0.32
CA CYS A 111 12.28 -0.53 -0.01
C CYS A 111 13.07 0.00 -1.22
N ARG A 112 12.47 0.79 -2.10
CA ARG A 112 13.06 1.24 -3.37
C ARG A 112 13.49 2.72 -3.36
N THR A 113 13.01 3.52 -2.41
CA THR A 113 13.43 4.92 -2.29
C THR A 113 13.32 5.45 -0.86
N PRO A 114 14.36 6.14 -0.34
CA PRO A 114 14.31 6.75 0.99
C PRO A 114 13.34 7.95 1.06
N LEU A 115 12.86 8.46 -0.09
CA LEU A 115 11.84 9.50 -0.11
C LEU A 115 10.52 9.01 0.50
N ALA A 116 10.16 7.75 0.28
CA ALA A 116 8.94 7.17 0.83
C ALA A 116 9.05 6.91 2.34
N VAL A 117 10.21 6.49 2.82
CA VAL A 117 10.48 6.36 4.27
C VAL A 117 10.30 7.72 4.95
N ARG A 118 10.91 8.78 4.39
CA ARG A 118 10.74 10.15 4.88
C ARG A 118 9.28 10.61 4.84
N ALA A 119 8.57 10.35 3.75
CA ALA A 119 7.17 10.74 3.62
C ALA A 119 6.25 10.09 4.69
N VAL A 120 6.55 8.85 5.09
CA VAL A 120 5.80 8.16 6.15
C VAL A 120 6.23 8.62 7.55
N HIS A 121 7.53 8.73 7.81
CA HIS A 121 8.05 8.87 9.17
C HIS A 121 8.26 10.33 9.63
N THR A 122 8.45 11.28 8.72
CA THR A 122 8.64 12.70 9.08
C THR A 122 7.32 13.35 9.54
N GLN A 123 6.17 12.91 9.03
CA GLN A 123 4.87 13.48 9.42
C GLN A 123 4.26 12.71 10.60
N PRO A 124 3.97 13.36 11.76
CA PRO A 124 3.46 12.67 12.94
C PRO A 124 2.17 11.88 12.69
N ASP A 125 1.25 12.46 11.90
CA ASP A 125 -0.01 11.80 11.53
C ASP A 125 0.19 10.57 10.65
N ALA A 126 1.06 10.67 9.64
CA ALA A 126 1.38 9.53 8.78
C ALA A 126 2.07 8.42 9.57
N ARG A 127 3.05 8.77 10.42
CA ARG A 127 3.75 7.85 11.31
C ARG A 127 2.80 7.13 12.28
N ARG A 128 1.83 7.85 12.84
CA ARG A 128 0.79 7.26 13.71
C ARG A 128 -0.10 6.28 12.93
N ARG A 129 -0.60 6.68 11.76
CA ARG A 129 -1.44 5.82 10.89
C ARG A 129 -0.67 4.57 10.45
N TRP A 130 0.61 4.71 10.12
CA TRP A 130 1.49 3.61 9.76
C TRP A 130 1.62 2.59 10.90
N ARG A 131 1.95 3.04 12.12
CA ARG A 131 2.01 2.16 13.30
C ARG A 131 0.69 1.43 13.57
N GLN A 132 -0.45 2.12 13.42
CA GLN A 132 -1.77 1.48 13.56
C GLN A 132 -2.03 0.39 12.52
N LEU A 133 -1.51 0.54 11.30
CA LEU A 133 -1.62 -0.48 10.25
C LEU A 133 -0.69 -1.67 10.51
N LEU A 134 0.51 -1.44 11.03
CA LEU A 134 1.43 -2.53 11.40
C LEU A 134 0.87 -3.36 12.55
N ALA A 135 0.36 -2.71 13.59
CA ALA A 135 -0.31 -3.38 14.70
C ALA A 135 -1.51 -4.21 14.21
N TRP A 136 -2.36 -3.63 13.35
CA TRP A 136 -3.48 -4.36 12.74
C TRP A 136 -3.01 -5.58 11.94
N LEU A 137 -1.98 -5.43 11.10
CA LEU A 137 -1.49 -6.53 10.27
C LEU A 137 -0.87 -7.64 11.13
N GLN A 138 -0.13 -7.29 12.18
CA GLN A 138 0.39 -8.23 13.17
C GLN A 138 -0.76 -9.02 13.82
N ASP A 139 -1.76 -8.33 14.37
CA ASP A 139 -2.91 -8.96 15.01
C ASP A 139 -3.66 -9.91 14.07
N GLU A 140 -3.91 -9.51 12.82
CA GLU A 140 -4.60 -10.38 11.86
C GLU A 140 -3.79 -11.63 11.50
N LEU A 141 -2.46 -11.51 11.40
CA LEU A 141 -1.57 -12.63 11.12
C LEU A 141 -1.39 -13.58 12.33
N ASP A 142 -1.56 -13.06 13.56
CA ASP A 142 -1.36 -13.78 14.82
C ASP A 142 -2.63 -14.40 15.42
N ARG A 143 -3.82 -14.11 14.88
CA ARG A 143 -5.13 -14.59 15.39
C ARG A 143 -5.36 -16.14 15.40
N TYR A 144 -4.32 -16.99 15.45
CA TYR A 144 -4.37 -18.44 15.83
C TYR A 144 -3.18 -18.81 16.75
N GLY A 145 -3.29 -19.58 17.87
CA GLY A 145 -4.34 -20.49 18.42
C GLY A 145 -4.28 -20.63 19.98
N PRO A 146 -4.87 -21.64 20.68
CA PRO A 146 -5.31 -22.99 20.28
C PRO A 146 -6.83 -23.26 20.46
N GLY A 147 -7.49 -23.93 19.49
CA GLY A 147 -8.87 -24.42 19.65
C GLY A 147 -9.85 -24.27 18.47
N GLY A 148 -9.41 -23.79 17.31
CA GLY A 148 -10.26 -23.74 16.10
C GLY A 148 -10.36 -25.10 15.42
N TYR A 149 -11.28 -25.95 15.86
CA TYR A 149 -11.61 -27.25 15.27
C TYR A 149 -12.07 -27.10 13.81
N THR A 150 -11.15 -27.16 12.85
CA THR A 150 -11.25 -27.81 11.52
C THR A 150 -10.22 -27.26 10.53
N SER A 151 -9.00 -27.77 10.61
CA SER A 151 -8.21 -27.93 9.39
C SER A 151 -7.28 -29.12 9.59
N TYR A 152 -7.77 -30.27 9.16
CA TYR A 152 -7.00 -31.49 9.12
C TYR A 152 -5.67 -31.25 8.38
N GLY A 153 -4.61 -31.78 8.97
CA GLY A 153 -3.23 -31.66 8.51
C GLY A 153 -3.06 -31.84 7.00
N THR A 154 -2.81 -30.72 6.31
CA THR A 154 -2.17 -30.73 5.00
C THR A 154 -0.84 -30.04 5.16
N TRP A 155 0.24 -30.81 5.01
CA TRP A 155 1.63 -30.36 4.97
C TRP A 155 1.95 -29.59 3.67
N SER A 156 1.11 -28.61 3.35
CA SER A 156 1.28 -27.70 2.22
C SER A 156 0.92 -26.29 2.69
N PRO A 157 1.79 -25.28 2.54
CA PRO A 157 1.43 -23.90 2.84
C PRO A 157 0.16 -23.52 2.08
N PRO A 158 -0.76 -22.73 2.64
CA PRO A 158 -1.88 -22.21 1.86
C PRO A 158 -1.29 -21.45 0.66
N SER A 159 -1.43 -22.02 -0.53
CA SER A 159 -0.90 -21.48 -1.79
C SER A 159 -1.68 -20.27 -2.29
N ILE A 160 -2.66 -19.82 -1.51
CA ILE A 160 -3.62 -18.81 -1.87
C ILE A 160 -3.01 -17.44 -1.57
N SER A 161 -2.56 -16.75 -2.61
CA SER A 161 -2.05 -15.38 -2.50
C SER A 161 -3.18 -14.41 -2.20
N ASN A 162 -2.90 -13.40 -1.39
CA ASN A 162 -3.79 -12.25 -1.18
C ASN A 162 -4.09 -11.46 -2.46
N GLU A 163 -3.33 -11.68 -3.53
CA GLU A 163 -3.51 -11.01 -4.82
C GLU A 163 -4.38 -11.80 -5.81
N SER A 164 -4.56 -13.11 -5.60
CA SER A 164 -5.24 -14.01 -6.55
C SER A 164 -6.53 -14.61 -6.00
N SER A 165 -6.87 -14.34 -4.75
CA SER A 165 -8.02 -14.91 -4.06
C SER A 165 -9.21 -13.97 -4.05
N SER A 166 -10.40 -14.51 -4.30
CA SER A 166 -11.63 -13.74 -4.53
C SER A 166 -12.29 -13.17 -3.26
N GLY A 167 -11.91 -13.64 -2.06
CA GLY A 167 -12.46 -13.14 -0.79
C GLY A 167 -12.00 -11.73 -0.40
N TYR A 168 -12.62 -11.14 0.63
CA TYR A 168 -12.28 -9.81 1.16
C TYR A 168 -11.28 -9.84 2.33
N PHE A 169 -11.21 -10.97 3.03
CA PHE A 169 -10.39 -11.16 4.23
C PHE A 169 -8.95 -11.54 3.91
N LEU A 170 -8.02 -11.10 4.75
CA LEU A 170 -6.60 -11.35 4.59
C LEU A 170 -6.31 -12.85 4.71
N GLU A 171 -5.67 -13.42 3.69
CA GLU A 171 -5.08 -14.75 3.78
C GLU A 171 -3.78 -14.66 4.58
N ARG A 172 -3.62 -15.52 5.59
CA ARG A 172 -2.39 -15.57 6.41
C ARG A 172 -1.25 -16.25 5.66
N SER A 173 -0.70 -15.57 4.67
CA SER A 173 0.35 -16.09 3.80
C SER A 173 1.75 -15.76 4.32
N ASN A 174 2.75 -16.56 3.92
CA ASN A 174 4.16 -16.24 4.16
C ASN A 174 4.58 -14.91 3.53
N SER A 175 3.98 -14.54 2.39
CA SER A 175 4.22 -13.24 1.76
C SER A 175 3.76 -12.08 2.63
N ALA A 176 2.60 -12.19 3.30
CA ALA A 176 2.11 -11.15 4.21
C ALA A 176 3.02 -11.00 5.44
N ARG A 177 3.50 -12.12 6.00
CA ARG A 177 4.50 -12.10 7.09
C ARG A 177 5.79 -11.40 6.67
N LYS A 178 6.34 -11.73 5.49
CA LYS A 178 7.54 -11.07 4.95
C LYS A 178 7.32 -9.58 4.69
N THR A 179 6.13 -9.18 4.28
CA THR A 179 5.78 -7.75 4.13
C THR A 179 5.79 -7.04 5.48
N LEU A 180 5.23 -7.66 6.53
CA LEU A 180 5.23 -7.09 7.88
C LEU A 180 6.64 -6.99 8.47
N GLU A 181 7.46 -8.03 8.31
CA GLU A 181 8.87 -8.02 8.75
C GLU A 181 9.65 -6.87 8.11
N LYS A 182 9.54 -6.71 6.78
CA LYS A 182 10.15 -5.59 6.05
C LYS A 182 9.62 -4.24 6.53
N ALA A 183 8.32 -4.16 6.84
CA ALA A 183 7.73 -2.92 7.33
C ALA A 183 8.36 -2.45 8.65
N TYR A 184 8.64 -3.39 9.57
CA TYR A 184 9.36 -3.07 10.81
C TYR A 184 10.83 -2.69 10.56
N GLN A 185 11.52 -3.36 9.64
CA GLN A 185 12.90 -3.01 9.27
C GLN A 185 13.03 -1.60 8.66
N LEU A 186 11.95 -1.05 8.11
CA LEU A 186 11.92 0.28 7.51
C LEU A 186 11.53 1.38 8.51
N CYS A 187 11.11 1.01 9.73
CA CYS A 187 10.93 1.99 10.78
C CYS A 187 12.31 2.53 11.18
N PRO A 188 12.49 3.87 11.25
CA PRO A 188 13.71 4.42 11.82
C PRO A 188 13.86 3.92 13.26
N GLU A 189 15.09 3.64 13.67
CA GLU A 189 15.40 3.45 15.09
C GLU A 189 14.82 4.65 15.83
N GLU A 190 13.95 4.41 16.80
CA GLU A 190 13.32 5.48 17.56
C GLU A 190 14.45 6.25 18.22
N ASP A 191 14.63 7.53 17.90
CA ASP A 191 15.39 8.41 18.77
C ASP A 191 14.62 8.40 20.10
N GLU A 192 15.11 7.62 21.07
CA GLU A 192 14.55 7.41 22.43
C GLU A 192 14.40 8.72 23.24
N GLU A 193 14.67 9.88 22.64
CA GLU A 193 14.86 11.16 23.34
C GLU A 193 13.59 12.03 23.49
N GLU A 194 12.47 11.72 22.83
CA GLU A 194 11.26 12.59 22.93
C GLU A 194 10.26 12.23 24.05
N GLU A 195 10.43 11.11 24.76
CA GLU A 195 9.60 10.76 25.94
C GLU A 195 10.22 11.14 27.29
N GLU A 196 11.50 11.54 27.35
CA GLU A 196 12.14 12.03 28.60
C GLU A 196 11.92 13.53 28.87
N SER A 197 11.27 14.27 27.97
CA SER A 197 11.08 15.73 28.08
C SER A 197 9.62 16.21 28.15
N ARG A 198 8.69 15.42 28.70
CA ARG A 198 7.33 15.89 29.01
C ARG A 198 6.86 15.58 30.42
#